data_AF-A0A1T2XA35-F1
#
_entry.id   AF-A0A1T2XA35-F1
#
_cell.length_a   1.000
_cell.length_b   1.000
_cell.length_c   1.000
_cell.angle_alpha   90.00
_cell.angle_beta   90.00
_cell.angle_gamma   90.00
#
_symmetry.space_group_name_H-M   'P 1'
#
loop_
_entity.id
_entity.type
_entity.pdbx_description
1 polymer ?
#
loop_
_entity_poly.entity_id
_entity_poly.type
_entity_poly.pdbx_seq_one_letter_code
_entity_poly.pdbx_strand_id
1 'polypeptide(L)'
;MISRKTLEERLAFRNKALEEARAAYLALLNGGVKSYSIGSRNLTKFDIPQLESTISRLEKEVSSLESQLDGTGRSRKAIGVVPRDW
;
A
#
# COMPACT_ATOMS: atom_id res chain seq x y z
N MET A 1 -18.21 -3.93 -12.59
CA MET A 1 -16.82 -3.48 -12.88
C MET A 1 -16.58 -2.23 -12.08
N ILE A 2 -15.49 -2.14 -11.32
CA ILE A 2 -15.16 -0.91 -10.57
C ILE A 2 -14.83 0.17 -11.61
N SER A 3 -15.34 1.39 -11.44
CA SER A 3 -15.09 2.46 -12.41
C SER A 3 -13.67 2.99 -12.25
N ARG A 4 -13.04 3.41 -13.36
CA ARG A 4 -11.68 4.00 -13.32
C ARG A 4 -11.57 5.12 -12.30
N LYS A 5 -12.57 6.01 -12.27
CA LYS A 5 -12.68 7.11 -11.31
C LYS A 5 -12.63 6.63 -9.86
N THR A 6 -13.35 5.57 -9.53
CA THR A 6 -13.32 5.01 -8.16
C THR A 6 -11.98 4.36 -7.79
N LEU A 7 -11.20 3.86 -8.77
CA LEU A 7 -9.84 3.37 -8.52
C LEU A 7 -8.87 4.52 -8.27
N GLU A 8 -8.96 5.59 -9.05
CA GLU A 8 -8.14 6.80 -8.89
C GLU A 8 -8.39 7.47 -7.53
N GLU A 9 -9.65 7.60 -7.12
CA GLU A 9 -10.01 8.13 -5.78
C GLU A 9 -9.43 7.27 -4.65
N ARG A 10 -9.49 5.94 -4.78
CA ARG A 10 -8.89 5.02 -3.81
C ARG A 10 -7.37 5.14 -3.77
N LEU A 11 -6.73 5.22 -4.93
CA LEU A 11 -5.28 5.36 -5.05
C LEU A 11 -4.82 6.67 -4.40
N ALA A 12 -5.49 7.79 -4.69
CA ALA A 12 -5.18 9.08 -4.09
C ALA A 12 -5.30 9.04 -2.56
N PHE A 13 -6.36 8.43 -2.03
CA PHE A 13 -6.53 8.26 -0.59
C PHE A 13 -5.42 7.42 0.05
N ARG A 14 -5.06 6.28 -0.56
CA ARG A 14 -4.01 5.38 -0.01
C ARG A 14 -2.62 6.00 -0.09
N ASN A 15 -2.32 6.75 -1.16
CA ASN A 15 -1.07 7.50 -1.28
C ASN A 15 -0.94 8.55 -0.18
N LYS A 16 -2.02 9.30 0.10
CA LYS A 16 -2.02 10.27 1.18
C LYS A 16 -1.79 9.61 2.55
N ALA A 17 -2.48 8.50 2.82
CA ALA A 17 -2.30 7.76 4.08
C ALA A 17 -0.87 7.21 4.24
N LEU A 18 -0.27 6.77 3.14
CA LEU A 18 1.10 6.25 3.10
C LEU A 18 2.13 7.36 3.32
N GLU A 19 1.92 8.54 2.74
CA GLU A 19 2.75 9.73 2.98
C GLU A 19 2.74 10.14 4.45
N GLU A 20 1.55 10.22 5.07
CA GLU A 20 1.41 10.52 6.50
C GLU A 20 2.10 9.48 7.39
N ALA A 21 2.00 8.18 7.04
CA ALA A 21 2.67 7.11 7.76
C ALA A 21 4.20 7.19 7.65
N ARG A 22 4.74 7.52 6.47
CA ARG A 22 6.18 7.74 6.26
C ARG A 22 6.69 8.96 7.01
N ALA A 23 5.92 10.05 7.03
CA ALA A 23 6.26 11.24 7.80
C ALA A 23 6.33 10.94 9.31
N ALA A 24 5.36 10.20 9.84
CA ALA A 24 5.37 9.74 11.23
C ALA A 24 6.58 8.87 11.54
N TYR A 25 6.94 7.95 10.63
CA TYR A 25 8.11 7.08 10.78
C TYR A 25 9.41 7.89 10.86
N LEU A 26 9.62 8.82 9.94
CA LEU A 26 10.81 9.68 9.93
C LEU A 26 10.90 10.57 11.17
N ALA A 27 9.77 11.12 11.63
CA ALA A 27 9.74 11.95 12.84
C ALA A 27 10.14 11.17 14.10
N LEU A 28 9.70 9.91 14.22
CA LEU A 28 10.05 9.02 15.33
C LEU A 28 11.50 8.50 15.22
N LEU A 29 11.98 8.21 14.00
CA LEU A 29 13.32 7.67 13.76
C LEU A 29 14.41 8.71 14.01
N ASN A 30 14.22 9.95 13.52
CA ASN A 30 15.18 11.04 13.70
C ASN A 30 15.32 11.49 15.16
N GLY A 31 14.49 10.95 16.08
CA GLY A 31 14.57 11.24 17.50
C GLY A 31 14.11 12.63 17.90
N GLY A 32 13.55 13.42 16.97
CA GLY A 32 13.06 14.76 17.22
C GLY A 32 11.78 14.79 18.06
N VAL A 33 11.02 13.69 18.11
CA VAL A 33 9.75 13.62 18.83
C VAL A 33 9.62 12.29 19.58
N LYS A 34 9.25 12.35 20.87
CA LYS A 34 9.01 11.17 21.71
C LYS A 34 7.74 10.41 21.32
N SER A 35 6.73 11.14 20.83
CA SER A 35 5.45 10.60 20.41
C SER A 35 4.83 11.41 19.27
N TYR A 36 4.35 10.74 18.23
CA TYR A 36 3.66 11.35 17.09
C TYR A 36 2.15 11.11 17.20
N SER A 37 1.33 12.16 17.14
CA SER A 37 -0.12 12.04 17.29
C SER A 37 -0.82 12.05 15.92
N ILE A 38 -1.60 11.00 15.64
CA ILE A 38 -2.48 10.90 14.48
C ILE A 38 -3.92 10.87 15.00
N GLY A 39 -4.60 12.01 14.95
CA GLY A 39 -5.96 12.16 15.46
C GLY A 39 -6.05 11.81 16.95
N SER A 40 -6.75 10.72 17.29
CA SER A 40 -6.87 10.22 18.67
C SER A 40 -5.77 9.24 19.08
N ARG A 41 -4.91 8.79 18.15
CA ARG A 41 -3.89 7.77 18.42
C ARG A 41 -2.51 8.40 18.58
N ASN A 42 -1.82 8.07 19.66
CA ASN A 42 -0.43 8.45 19.87
C ASN A 42 0.49 7.28 19.55
N LEU A 43 1.44 7.51 18.63
CA LEU A 43 2.49 6.57 18.26
C LEU A 43 3.77 6.92 18.99
N THR A 44 4.46 5.91 19.51
CA THR A 44 5.75 6.05 20.16
C THR A 44 6.83 5.29 19.41
N LYS A 45 8.09 5.45 19.82
CA LYS A 45 9.21 4.70 19.23
C LYS A 45 9.04 3.17 19.33
N PHE A 46 8.31 2.68 20.33
CA PHE A 46 8.05 1.25 20.50
C PHE A 46 7.05 0.71 19.45
N ASP A 47 6.23 1.58 18.87
CA ASP A 47 5.22 1.22 17.87
C ASP A 47 5.78 1.22 16.44
N ILE A 48 7.07 1.51 16.25
CA ILE A 48 7.74 1.54 14.95
C ILE A 48 7.55 0.24 14.15
N PRO A 49 7.70 -0.98 14.72
CA PRO A 49 7.47 -2.21 13.96
C PRO A 49 6.03 -2.33 13.45
N GLN A 50 5.06 -1.85 14.24
CA GLN A 50 3.66 -1.82 13.83
C GLN A 50 3.45 -0.79 12.70
N LEU A 51 4.13 0.35 12.76
CA LEU A 51 4.09 1.36 11.70
C LEU A 51 4.71 0.84 10.40
N GLU A 52 5.85 0.17 10.45
CA GLU A 52 6.50 -0.47 9.29
C GLU A 52 5.60 -1.51 8.63
N SER A 53 4.96 -2.39 9.43
CA SER A 53 3.99 -3.35 8.89
C SER A 53 2.79 -2.68 8.22
N THR A 54 2.35 -1.54 8.78
CA THR A 54 1.26 -0.73 8.20
C THR A 54 1.69 -0.11 6.88
N ILE A 55 2.90 0.46 6.80
CA ILE A 55 3.47 1.02 5.57
C ILE A 55 3.59 -0.07 4.50
N SER A 56 4.16 -1.23 4.83
CA SER A 56 4.31 -2.33 3.87
C SER A 56 2.95 -2.81 3.33
N ARG A 57 1.92 -2.84 4.17
CA ARG A 57 0.55 -3.16 3.72
C ARG A 57 0.01 -2.10 2.76
N LEU A 58 0.16 -0.82 3.09
CA LEU A 58 -0.28 0.28 2.22
C LEU A 58 0.45 0.27 0.87
N GLU A 59 1.76 0.02 0.86
CA GLU A 59 2.56 -0.10 -0.38
C GLU A 59 2.07 -1.24 -1.28
N LYS A 60 1.75 -2.40 -0.71
CA LYS A 60 1.18 -3.53 -1.46
C LYS A 60 -0.19 -3.20 -2.03
N GLU A 61 -1.03 -2.51 -1.28
CA GLU A 61 -2.36 -2.09 -1.74
C GLU A 61 -2.26 -1.05 -2.87
N VAL A 62 -1.37 -0.06 -2.74
CA VAL A 62 -1.11 0.93 -3.79
C VAL A 62 -0.62 0.23 -5.06
N SER A 63 0.39 -0.63 -4.95
CA SER A 63 0.92 -1.39 -6.09
C SER A 63 -0.16 -2.26 -6.75
N SER A 64 -1.04 -2.88 -5.96
CA SER A 64 -2.18 -3.64 -6.49
C SER A 64 -3.19 -2.74 -7.21
N LEU A 65 -3.45 -1.53 -6.71
CA LEU A 65 -4.38 -0.58 -7.35
C LEU A 65 -3.80 0.00 -8.64
N GLU A 66 -2.51 0.32 -8.65
CA GLU A 66 -1.77 0.74 -9.85
C GLU A 66 -1.80 -0.35 -10.92
N SER A 67 -1.51 -1.60 -10.55
CA SER A 67 -1.59 -2.74 -11.48
C SER A 67 -3.00 -2.96 -12.05
N GLN A 68 -4.04 -2.70 -11.27
CA GLN A 68 -5.43 -2.73 -11.74
C GLN A 68 -5.74 -1.57 -12.69
N LEU A 69 -5.18 -0.38 -12.45
CA LEU A 69 -5.37 0.81 -13.28
C LEU A 69 -4.65 0.68 -14.63
N ASP A 70 -3.43 0.16 -14.62
CA ASP A 70 -2.59 -0.09 -15.80
C ASP A 70 -3.06 -1.31 -16.62
N GLY A 71 -4.04 -2.05 -16.10
CA GLY A 71 -4.58 -3.25 -16.74
C GLY A 71 -3.62 -4.45 -16.73
N THR A 72 -2.47 -4.35 -16.06
CA THR A 72 -1.49 -5.43 -15.90
C THR A 72 -1.96 -6.50 -14.90
N GLY A 73 -2.88 -6.15 -14.01
CA GLY A 73 -3.57 -7.08 -13.10
C GLY A 73 -4.59 -7.99 -13.79
N ARG A 74 -4.77 -7.87 -15.12
CA ARG A 74 -5.64 -8.75 -15.90
C ARG A 74 -5.05 -10.17 -15.91
N SER A 75 -5.86 -11.18 -15.59
CA SER A 75 -5.38 -12.56 -15.52
C SER A 75 -4.67 -12.95 -16.82
N ARG A 76 -3.46 -13.51 -16.70
CA ARG A 76 -2.74 -14.08 -17.85
C ARG A 76 -3.65 -15.10 -18.54
N LYS A 77 -3.67 -15.10 -19.86
CA LYS A 77 -4.45 -16.07 -20.64
C LYS A 77 -4.01 -17.49 -20.24
N ALA A 78 -4.95 -18.32 -19.80
CA ALA A 78 -4.66 -19.72 -19.52
C ALA A 78 -4.31 -20.42 -20.84
N ILE A 79 -3.17 -21.12 -20.87
CA ILE A 79 -2.71 -21.90 -22.04
C ILE A 79 -2.76 -23.36 -21.62
N GLY A 80 -3.59 -24.16 -22.29
CA GLY A 80 -3.59 -25.61 -22.16
C GLY A 80 -2.57 -26.20 -23.12
N VAL A 81 -1.55 -26.87 -22.59
CA VAL A 81 -0.65 -27.69 -23.40
C VAL A 81 -1.26 -29.08 -23.49
N VAL A 82 -1.57 -29.54 -24.71
CA VAL A 82 -1.94 -30.93 -24.97
C VAL A 82 -0.67 -31.65 -25.42
N PRO A 83 -0.08 -32.52 -24.59
CA PRO A 83 1.02 -33.37 -25.03
C PRO A 83 0.52 -34.25 -26.17
N ARG A 84 1.21 -34.19 -27.30
CA ARG A 84 1.03 -35.13 -28.40
C ARG A 84 2.17 -36.13 -28.29
N ASP A 85 1.82 -37.35 -27.91
CA ASP A 85 2.73 -38.48 -27.99
C ASP A 85 2.89 -38.87 -29.46
N TRP A 86 4.14 -39.20 -29.80
CA TRP A 86 4.62 -39.59 -31.11
C TRP A 86 4.35 -41.06 -31.39
#